data_AF-C5BSG9-F1
#
_entry.id   AF-C5BSG9-F1
#
_cell.length_a   1.000
_cell.length_b   1.000
_cell.length_c   1.000
_cell.angle_alpha   90.00
_cell.angle_beta   90.00
_cell.angle_gamma   90.00
#
_symmetry.space_group_name_H-M   'P 1'
#
loop_
_entity.id
_entity.type
_entity.pdbx_description
1 polymer ?
#
loop_
_entity_poly.entity_id
_entity_poly.type
_entity_poly.pdbx_seq_one_letter_code
_entity_poly.pdbx_strand_id
1 'polypeptide(L)'
;MFAHRPFLPRLILVVILLFCARAGFSSTQEGGLDLTTIPDVPEANLLEIDEQVRAVLDEKIAIVRDMRARAFALHTLLFGKEALGIVYDDSITHTAQQTFITRRGNCLSHASLYLAAARYVGLDARFQLVSIPREWVPNEKFNIVPGHINVAVAIPGHKVTVEFSNIVSADESQHMRSRTVADSRALAEYYNNLGTEAAQNGNPSTAIAYLRKAITTDERVAYAWSNLGVVYKMNGYNDLAQHAYEKGLKIDKDNLSILNNIYILYRETGQHERAEKIAARVERYSRRNPYYLAKLAKSDLAEQQISEAIQKLKRAIALKPEEADFYLALARAYFANGDTRMGKRQLQIGMQRMQTQEERQKFKFKLSQLKQSEAGA
;
A
#
# COMPACT_ATOMS: atom_id res chain seq x y z
N MET A 1 -39.50 -36.98 6.57
CA MET A 1 -40.57 -36.32 5.79
C MET A 1 -40.49 -34.83 6.13
N PHE A 2 -40.13 -33.99 5.15
CA PHE A 2 -40.14 -32.49 5.12
C PHE A 2 -39.42 -31.74 6.27
N ALA A 3 -38.86 -30.54 6.15
CA ALA A 3 -38.45 -29.58 5.12
C ALA A 3 -37.83 -28.45 5.97
N HIS A 4 -36.73 -27.78 5.64
CA HIS A 4 -36.67 -26.64 4.72
C HIS A 4 -35.23 -26.08 4.78
N ARG A 5 -34.64 -25.79 3.61
CA ARG A 5 -33.55 -24.80 3.41
C ARG A 5 -34.06 -23.37 3.74
N PRO A 6 -33.27 -22.26 3.72
CA PRO A 6 -31.86 -22.04 3.32
C PRO A 6 -31.08 -21.14 4.32
N PHE A 7 -29.81 -20.80 4.06
CA PHE A 7 -29.26 -19.42 4.08
C PHE A 7 -27.72 -19.42 3.92
N LEU A 8 -27.26 -18.90 2.78
CA LEU A 8 -25.97 -18.22 2.66
C LEU A 8 -26.21 -16.74 3.00
N PRO A 9 -25.17 -16.03 3.45
CA PRO A 9 -24.62 -14.99 2.58
C PRO A 9 -23.10 -15.10 2.49
N ARG A 10 -22.57 -15.31 1.27
CA ARG A 10 -21.74 -14.37 0.51
C ARG A 10 -20.77 -13.55 1.37
N LEU A 11 -19.56 -14.06 1.60
CA LEU A 11 -18.38 -13.19 1.70
C LEU A 11 -17.79 -13.04 0.29
N ILE A 12 -18.13 -11.92 -0.33
CA ILE A 12 -17.47 -11.42 -1.54
C ILE A 12 -16.10 -10.91 -1.09
N LEU A 13 -15.05 -11.70 -1.30
CA LEU A 13 -13.67 -11.22 -1.23
C LEU A 13 -13.27 -10.73 -2.62
N VAL A 14 -13.79 -9.56 -3.00
CA VAL A 14 -13.21 -8.79 -4.12
C VAL A 14 -11.82 -8.34 -3.67
N VAL A 15 -10.88 -8.18 -4.59
CA VAL A 15 -9.66 -7.39 -4.41
C VAL A 15 -9.83 -6.20 -5.32
N ILE A 16 -10.07 -5.01 -4.76
CA ILE A 16 -9.86 -3.63 -5.28
C ILE A 16 -10.82 -2.66 -4.53
N LEU A 17 -10.26 -1.73 -3.71
CA LEU A 17 -10.71 -0.33 -3.40
C LEU A 17 -10.52 0.18 -1.95
N LEU A 18 -10.10 1.43 -1.81
CA LEU A 18 -10.66 2.43 -0.88
C LEU A 18 -10.72 3.75 -1.70
N PHE A 19 -11.73 4.62 -1.63
CA PHE A 19 -12.64 4.91 -0.52
C PHE A 19 -14.11 5.23 -0.92
N CYS A 20 -15.01 5.01 0.05
CA CYS A 20 -16.42 5.39 0.18
C CYS A 20 -17.12 6.19 -0.95
N ALA A 21 -17.99 5.50 -1.69
CA ALA A 21 -19.31 6.03 -2.05
C ALA A 21 -20.32 4.88 -2.16
N ARG A 22 -21.52 5.08 -1.64
CA ARG A 22 -22.69 4.23 -1.90
C ARG A 22 -23.04 4.38 -3.39
N ALA A 23 -22.72 3.38 -4.18
CA ALA A 23 -23.43 3.07 -5.42
C ALA A 23 -23.39 1.55 -5.57
N GLY A 24 -24.56 0.93 -5.68
CA GLY A 24 -24.65 -0.50 -5.92
C GLY A 24 -23.89 -0.86 -7.21
N PHE A 25 -23.20 -2.00 -7.20
CA PHE A 25 -22.87 -2.69 -8.44
C PHE A 25 -24.21 -3.02 -9.11
N SER A 26 -24.67 -2.19 -10.05
CA SER A 26 -25.63 -2.65 -11.04
C SER A 26 -24.83 -3.48 -12.04
N SER A 27 -25.15 -4.76 -12.15
CA SER A 27 -24.61 -5.66 -13.16
C SER A 27 -25.29 -5.37 -14.51
N THR A 28 -25.28 -4.11 -14.93
CA THR A 28 -25.89 -3.64 -16.17
C THR A 28 -24.88 -2.84 -16.97
N GLN A 29 -23.73 -3.44 -17.28
CA GLN A 29 -23.13 -3.19 -18.58
C GLN A 29 -23.48 -4.40 -19.45
N GLU A 30 -24.42 -4.18 -20.36
CA GLU A 30 -24.61 -5.06 -21.51
C GLU A 30 -23.35 -4.92 -22.39
N GLY A 31 -22.46 -5.89 -22.28
CA GLY A 31 -21.16 -5.92 -22.97
C GLY A 31 -20.07 -6.39 -22.02
N GLY A 32 -19.72 -7.67 -22.07
CA GLY A 32 -18.55 -8.17 -21.35
C GLY A 32 -17.27 -7.49 -21.85
N LEU A 33 -16.25 -7.40 -21.00
CA LEU A 33 -14.92 -6.89 -21.37
C LEU A 33 -14.42 -7.60 -22.64
N ASP A 34 -14.22 -6.86 -23.74
CA ASP A 34 -13.62 -7.37 -24.98
C ASP A 34 -12.10 -7.09 -24.98
N LEU A 35 -11.31 -8.14 -25.06
CA LEU A 35 -9.84 -8.06 -25.07
C LEU A 35 -9.26 -7.63 -26.43
N THR A 36 -10.07 -7.57 -27.48
CA THR A 36 -9.67 -7.08 -28.80
C THR A 36 -9.72 -5.56 -28.91
N THR A 37 -10.43 -4.89 -27.99
CA THR A 37 -10.64 -3.43 -27.99
C THR A 37 -9.92 -2.75 -26.82
N ILE A 38 -8.77 -3.28 -26.38
CA ILE A 38 -7.96 -2.65 -25.33
C ILE A 38 -7.33 -1.38 -25.89
N PRO A 39 -7.51 -0.21 -25.24
CA PRO A 39 -6.97 1.05 -25.75
C PRO A 39 -5.44 1.08 -25.70
N ASP A 40 -4.85 1.86 -26.59
CA ASP A 40 -3.42 2.18 -26.51
C ASP A 40 -3.13 3.17 -25.38
N VAL A 41 -1.97 3.01 -24.75
CA VAL A 41 -1.47 3.89 -23.70
C VAL A 41 -0.31 4.71 -24.24
N PRO A 42 -0.41 6.05 -24.29
CA PRO A 42 0.69 6.90 -24.74
C PRO A 42 1.91 6.78 -23.80
N GLU A 43 3.09 7.02 -24.36
CA GLU A 43 4.30 7.17 -23.55
C GLU A 43 4.19 8.39 -22.65
N ALA A 44 4.46 8.19 -21.37
CA ALA A 44 4.47 9.25 -20.37
C ALA A 44 5.91 9.63 -20.04
N ASN A 45 6.19 10.91 -19.96
CA ASN A 45 7.46 11.40 -19.42
C ASN A 45 7.30 11.68 -17.93
N LEU A 46 7.68 10.71 -17.10
CA LEU A 46 7.46 10.76 -15.66
C LEU A 46 8.13 11.98 -14.99
N LEU A 47 9.29 12.39 -15.51
CA LEU A 47 10.18 13.39 -14.90
C LEU A 47 10.21 14.71 -15.68
N GLU A 48 9.28 14.91 -16.62
CA GLU A 48 9.18 16.17 -17.33
C GLU A 48 8.80 17.32 -16.41
N ILE A 49 9.51 18.43 -16.57
CA ILE A 49 9.19 19.72 -15.97
C ILE A 49 9.35 20.82 -17.02
N ASP A 50 8.37 21.71 -17.10
CA ASP A 50 8.34 22.81 -18.06
C ASP A 50 9.15 24.04 -17.58
N GLU A 51 9.11 25.11 -18.38
CA GLU A 51 9.78 26.37 -18.08
C GLU A 51 9.27 27.05 -16.80
N GLN A 52 7.99 26.90 -16.47
CA GLN A 52 7.42 27.49 -15.26
C GLN A 52 8.04 26.86 -14.01
N VAL A 53 8.16 25.53 -13.98
CA VAL A 53 8.83 24.84 -12.87
C VAL A 53 10.29 25.25 -12.79
N ARG A 54 10.99 25.27 -13.93
CA ARG A 54 12.42 25.61 -14.01
C ARG A 54 12.71 27.01 -13.49
N ALA A 55 11.92 28.01 -13.90
CA ALA A 55 12.07 29.38 -13.44
C ALA A 55 11.98 29.51 -11.91
N VAL A 56 11.03 28.81 -11.28
CA VAL A 56 10.89 28.79 -9.82
C VAL A 56 12.12 28.15 -9.15
N LEU A 57 12.67 27.09 -9.75
CA LEU A 57 13.86 26.40 -9.23
C LEU A 57 15.13 27.25 -9.39
N ASP A 58 15.28 27.94 -10.51
CA ASP A 58 16.42 28.83 -10.78
C ASP A 58 16.44 30.02 -9.81
N GLU A 59 15.28 30.64 -9.59
CA GLU A 59 15.15 31.77 -8.66
C GLU A 59 15.44 31.36 -7.21
N LYS A 60 14.88 30.23 -6.74
CA LYS A 60 14.81 29.92 -5.31
C LYS A 60 15.78 28.86 -4.83
N ILE A 61 16.22 27.94 -5.69
CA ILE A 61 16.98 26.76 -5.30
C ILE A 61 18.39 26.74 -5.88
N ALA A 62 18.57 27.10 -7.16
CA ALA A 62 19.87 27.06 -7.83
C ALA A 62 20.93 27.95 -7.14
N ILE A 63 20.49 29.03 -6.49
CA ILE A 63 21.33 29.95 -5.71
C ILE A 63 21.99 29.31 -4.47
N VAL A 64 21.42 28.22 -3.95
CA VAL A 64 21.91 27.57 -2.71
C VAL A 64 23.13 26.71 -3.03
N ARG A 65 24.32 27.09 -2.57
CA ARG A 65 25.57 26.40 -2.94
C ARG A 65 25.79 25.05 -2.24
N ASP A 66 25.49 24.98 -0.95
CA ASP A 66 25.65 23.73 -0.19
C ASP A 66 24.60 22.70 -0.62
N MET A 67 25.06 21.48 -0.94
CA MET A 67 24.19 20.44 -1.51
C MET A 67 23.12 19.96 -0.51
N ARG A 68 23.46 19.90 0.79
CA ARG A 68 22.52 19.46 1.82
C ARG A 68 21.47 20.53 2.07
N ALA A 69 21.88 21.78 2.18
CA ALA A 69 20.99 22.93 2.29
C ALA A 69 20.11 23.05 1.04
N ARG A 70 20.64 22.79 -0.17
CA ARG A 70 19.87 22.80 -1.42
C ARG A 70 18.79 21.73 -1.41
N ALA A 71 19.13 20.49 -1.02
CA ALA A 71 18.15 19.40 -0.92
C ALA A 71 17.03 19.69 0.10
N PHE A 72 17.38 20.31 1.25
CA PHE A 72 16.41 20.74 2.26
C PHE A 72 15.54 21.90 1.77
N ALA A 73 16.14 22.94 1.19
CA ALA A 73 15.42 24.08 0.63
C ALA A 73 14.45 23.65 -0.46
N LEU A 74 14.85 22.70 -1.32
CA LEU A 74 13.99 22.13 -2.34
C LEU A 74 12.77 21.42 -1.74
N HIS A 75 12.99 20.59 -0.71
CA HIS A 75 11.90 19.90 -0.03
C HIS A 75 10.92 20.91 0.59
N THR A 76 11.43 21.93 1.28
CA THR A 76 10.63 22.99 1.88
C THR A 76 9.86 23.80 0.84
N LEU A 77 10.46 24.12 -0.30
CA LEU A 77 9.79 24.84 -1.39
C LEU A 77 8.61 24.04 -1.95
N LEU A 78 8.81 22.75 -2.21
CA LEU A 78 7.78 21.92 -2.86
C LEU A 78 6.66 21.51 -1.90
N PHE A 79 7.00 21.13 -0.67
CA PHE A 79 6.06 20.48 0.26
C PHE A 79 5.81 21.25 1.55
N GLY A 80 6.51 22.37 1.76
CA GLY A 80 6.24 23.27 2.88
C GLY A 80 4.87 23.94 2.73
N LYS A 81 4.10 23.96 3.83
CA LYS A 81 2.74 24.53 3.85
C LYS A 81 2.66 26.01 3.44
N GLU A 82 3.73 26.76 3.71
CA GLU A 82 3.84 28.19 3.38
C GLU A 82 4.45 28.45 1.99
N ALA A 83 4.85 27.39 1.28
CA ALA A 83 5.44 27.47 -0.05
C ALA A 83 4.44 26.96 -1.10
N LEU A 84 4.82 25.98 -1.92
CA LEU A 84 3.93 25.43 -2.93
C LEU A 84 2.86 24.50 -2.33
N GLY A 85 3.07 24.01 -1.11
CA GLY A 85 2.04 23.30 -0.33
C GLY A 85 1.45 22.08 -1.03
N ILE A 86 2.25 21.34 -1.80
CA ILE A 86 1.77 20.15 -2.52
C ILE A 86 1.22 19.13 -1.52
N VAL A 87 -0.03 18.71 -1.74
CA VAL A 87 -0.81 17.89 -0.82
C VAL A 87 -0.70 16.41 -1.19
N TYR A 88 -0.43 15.58 -0.19
CA TYR A 88 -0.45 14.14 -0.35
C TYR A 88 -1.89 13.62 -0.56
N ASP A 89 -2.08 12.86 -1.64
CA ASP A 89 -3.34 12.22 -2.03
C ASP A 89 -3.04 10.81 -2.53
N ASP A 90 -3.43 9.78 -1.78
CA ASP A 90 -3.13 8.39 -2.13
C ASP A 90 -3.96 7.83 -3.31
N SER A 91 -4.99 8.56 -3.73
CA SER A 91 -5.93 8.14 -4.77
C SER A 91 -5.53 8.56 -6.19
N ILE A 92 -4.49 9.39 -6.33
CA ILE A 92 -4.11 9.99 -7.61
C ILE A 92 -2.62 9.80 -7.87
N THR A 93 -2.30 9.25 -9.05
CA THR A 93 -0.93 9.18 -9.58
C THR A 93 -0.72 10.16 -10.72
N HIS A 94 0.26 11.05 -10.56
CA HIS A 94 0.62 12.08 -11.52
C HIS A 94 2.10 11.98 -11.93
N THR A 95 2.40 12.51 -13.12
CA THR A 95 3.78 12.85 -13.51
C THR A 95 4.31 14.03 -12.69
N ALA A 96 5.62 14.32 -12.79
CA ALA A 96 6.23 15.48 -12.15
C ALA A 96 5.49 16.79 -12.49
N GLN A 97 5.30 17.07 -13.78
CA GLN A 97 4.59 18.27 -14.25
C GLN A 97 3.15 18.35 -13.73
N GLN A 98 2.39 17.27 -13.83
CA GLN A 98 1.01 17.23 -13.34
C GLN A 98 0.92 17.45 -11.82
N THR A 99 1.86 16.88 -11.06
CA THR A 99 1.94 17.08 -9.59
C THR A 99 2.18 18.55 -9.25
N PHE A 100 3.06 19.22 -10.00
CA PHE A 100 3.33 20.64 -9.81
C PHE A 100 2.10 21.51 -10.09
N ILE A 101 1.41 21.28 -11.23
CA ILE A 101 0.22 22.04 -11.63
C ILE A 101 -0.94 21.82 -10.65
N THR A 102 -1.25 20.55 -10.34
CA THR A 102 -2.42 20.19 -9.54
C THR A 102 -2.19 20.36 -8.04
N ARG A 103 -0.93 20.51 -7.61
CA ARG A 103 -0.52 20.56 -6.20
C ARG A 103 -0.97 19.33 -5.41
N ARG A 104 -1.14 18.18 -6.06
CA ARG A 104 -1.63 16.94 -5.45
C ARG A 104 -1.01 15.69 -6.07
N GLY A 105 -0.86 14.65 -5.27
CA GLY A 105 -0.56 13.29 -5.75
C GLY A 105 -0.09 12.36 -4.64
N ASN A 106 0.15 11.10 -4.98
CA ASN A 106 0.67 10.11 -4.03
C ASN A 106 2.20 10.15 -3.90
N CYS A 107 2.79 9.17 -3.20
CA CYS A 107 4.22 9.08 -2.96
C CYS A 107 5.05 9.05 -4.26
N LEU A 108 4.60 8.34 -5.30
CA LEU A 108 5.30 8.29 -6.59
C LEU A 108 5.24 9.64 -7.32
N SER A 109 4.11 10.32 -7.23
CA SER A 109 3.90 11.65 -7.83
C SER A 109 4.84 12.69 -7.19
N HIS A 110 4.88 12.70 -5.86
CA HIS A 110 5.77 13.57 -5.07
C HIS A 110 7.24 13.25 -5.34
N ALA A 111 7.60 11.96 -5.34
CA ALA A 111 8.95 11.50 -5.62
C ALA A 111 9.40 11.89 -7.05
N SER A 112 8.51 11.79 -8.04
CA SER A 112 8.81 12.15 -9.43
C SER A 112 9.08 13.64 -9.57
N LEU A 113 8.24 14.50 -8.98
CA LEU A 113 8.47 15.95 -8.98
C LEU A 113 9.77 16.32 -8.24
N TYR A 114 9.98 15.78 -7.04
CA TYR A 114 11.20 16.07 -6.28
C TYR A 114 12.45 15.61 -7.04
N LEU A 115 12.43 14.41 -7.62
CA LEU A 115 13.55 13.87 -8.38
C LEU A 115 13.87 14.72 -9.62
N ALA A 116 12.85 15.09 -10.39
CA ALA A 116 13.01 15.95 -11.56
C ALA A 116 13.61 17.30 -11.18
N ALA A 117 13.06 17.94 -10.15
CA ALA A 117 13.56 19.22 -9.66
C ALA A 117 14.98 19.11 -9.08
N ALA A 118 15.27 18.05 -8.31
CA ALA A 118 16.57 17.82 -7.71
C ALA A 118 17.66 17.66 -8.77
N ARG A 119 17.40 16.85 -9.81
CA ARG A 119 18.33 16.66 -10.91
C ARG A 119 18.52 17.93 -11.74
N TYR A 120 17.46 18.70 -11.97
CA TYR A 120 17.54 20.00 -12.64
C TYR A 120 18.49 20.97 -11.92
N VAL A 121 18.40 21.04 -10.58
CA VAL A 121 19.29 21.88 -9.76
C VAL A 121 20.64 21.22 -9.42
N GLY A 122 21.02 20.16 -10.14
CA GLY A 122 22.34 19.53 -10.06
C GLY A 122 22.58 18.61 -8.85
N LEU A 123 21.53 18.07 -8.22
CA LEU A 123 21.66 17.05 -7.18
C LEU A 123 21.68 15.63 -7.78
N ASP A 124 22.55 14.75 -7.27
CA ASP A 124 22.55 13.33 -7.62
C ASP A 124 21.43 12.60 -6.88
N ALA A 125 20.23 12.62 -7.47
CA ALA A 125 19.03 12.03 -6.89
C ALA A 125 18.60 10.76 -7.65
N ARG A 126 18.14 9.75 -6.90
CA ARG A 126 17.66 8.46 -7.43
C ARG A 126 16.42 7.98 -6.67
N PHE A 127 15.48 7.36 -7.37
CA PHE A 127 14.38 6.64 -6.74
C PHE A 127 14.90 5.48 -5.89
N GLN A 128 14.24 5.22 -4.76
CA GLN A 128 14.38 3.94 -4.06
C GLN A 128 13.03 3.33 -3.78
N LEU A 129 12.90 2.04 -4.08
CA LEU A 129 11.79 1.23 -3.59
C LEU A 129 12.10 0.84 -2.15
N VAL A 130 11.19 1.18 -1.25
CA VAL A 130 11.28 0.90 0.18
C VAL A 130 10.37 -0.27 0.49
N SER A 131 10.91 -1.27 1.18
CA SER A 131 10.11 -2.38 1.68
C SER A 131 9.40 -1.93 2.95
N ILE A 132 8.22 -1.31 2.80
CA ILE A 132 7.35 -1.11 3.96
C ILE A 132 6.90 -2.50 4.42
N PRO A 133 7.04 -2.83 5.71
CA PRO A 133 6.45 -4.05 6.23
C PRO A 133 4.97 -4.10 5.86
N ARG A 134 4.44 -5.26 5.43
CA ARG A 134 3.01 -5.46 5.03
C ARG A 134 1.98 -5.15 6.14
N GLU A 135 2.50 -4.69 7.25
CA GLU A 135 2.03 -4.42 8.60
C GLU A 135 1.36 -3.03 8.70
N TRP A 136 1.67 -2.11 7.78
CA TRP A 136 1.24 -0.70 7.81
C TRP A 136 -0.05 -0.40 7.04
N VAL A 137 -0.71 -1.40 6.44
CA VAL A 137 -1.91 -1.19 5.61
C VAL A 137 -3.12 -1.88 6.25
N PRO A 138 -3.87 -1.18 7.10
CA PRO A 138 -5.16 -1.68 7.57
C PRO A 138 -6.16 -1.55 6.42
N ASN A 139 -6.57 -2.68 5.83
CA ASN A 139 -7.76 -2.69 4.99
C ASN A 139 -8.57 -3.97 5.21
N GLU A 140 -9.82 -3.81 5.68
CA GLU A 140 -10.70 -4.90 6.14
C GLU A 140 -11.32 -5.71 5.00
N LYS A 141 -11.15 -5.26 3.75
CA LYS A 141 -11.74 -5.93 2.57
C LYS A 141 -10.71 -6.40 1.54
N PHE A 142 -9.47 -5.89 1.58
CA PHE A 142 -8.48 -6.07 0.51
C PHE A 142 -7.05 -6.25 1.03
N ASN A 143 -6.23 -7.07 0.36
CA ASN A 143 -4.78 -7.15 0.58
C ASN A 143 -4.06 -6.27 -0.46
N ILE A 144 -4.11 -4.96 -0.27
CA ILE A 144 -3.25 -4.04 -1.02
C ILE A 144 -1.90 -4.03 -0.31
N VAL A 145 -0.83 -4.45 -1.00
CA VAL A 145 0.53 -4.23 -0.52
C VAL A 145 1.06 -3.05 -1.33
N PRO A 146 0.97 -1.81 -0.82
CA PRO A 146 1.58 -0.70 -1.53
C PRO A 146 3.08 -0.94 -1.58
N GLY A 147 3.64 -0.91 -2.79
CA GLY A 147 5.05 -0.58 -2.95
C GLY A 147 5.23 0.86 -2.47
N HIS A 148 6.30 1.11 -1.74
CA HIS A 148 6.64 2.46 -1.32
C HIS A 148 7.86 2.95 -2.07
N ILE A 149 7.84 4.23 -2.41
CA ILE A 149 8.93 4.86 -3.15
C ILE A 149 9.30 6.17 -2.46
N ASN A 150 10.59 6.36 -2.29
CA ASN A 150 11.19 7.58 -1.79
C ASN A 150 12.31 8.03 -2.74
N VAL A 151 12.98 9.13 -2.40
CA VAL A 151 14.16 9.60 -3.14
C VAL A 151 15.38 9.60 -2.24
N ALA A 152 16.50 9.05 -2.74
CA ALA A 152 17.80 9.24 -2.15
C ALA A 152 18.57 10.32 -2.91
N VAL A 153 19.13 11.27 -2.18
CA VAL A 153 20.07 12.27 -2.70
C VAL A 153 21.46 11.95 -2.17
N ALA A 154 22.40 11.71 -3.08
CA ALA A 154 23.80 11.52 -2.74
C ALA A 154 24.47 12.88 -2.49
N ILE A 155 25.18 12.98 -1.36
CA ILE A 155 25.93 14.15 -0.94
C ILE A 155 27.32 13.66 -0.53
N PRO A 156 28.41 14.45 -0.67
CA PRO A 156 29.73 14.03 -0.20
C PRO A 156 29.70 13.48 1.24
N GLY A 157 30.07 12.21 1.40
CA GLY A 157 30.12 11.50 2.69
C GLY A 157 28.77 11.07 3.27
N HIS A 158 27.63 11.41 2.65
CA HIS A 158 26.29 11.17 3.21
C HIS A 158 25.23 10.84 2.15
N LYS A 159 24.12 10.27 2.60
CA LYS A 159 22.92 10.08 1.80
C LYS A 159 21.75 10.73 2.54
N VAL A 160 20.98 11.55 1.84
CA VAL A 160 19.74 12.11 2.38
C VAL A 160 18.56 11.34 1.79
N THR A 161 17.72 10.79 2.66
CA THR A 161 16.47 10.16 2.29
C THR A 161 15.36 11.20 2.35
N VAL A 162 14.61 11.33 1.27
CA VAL A 162 13.47 12.24 1.15
C VAL A 162 12.21 11.41 1.02
N GLU A 163 11.35 11.53 2.03
CA GLU A 163 10.17 10.70 2.26
C GLU A 163 8.89 11.51 2.02
N PHE A 164 7.92 10.90 1.35
CA PHE A 164 6.71 11.59 0.89
C PHE A 164 5.41 10.94 1.37
N SER A 165 5.47 9.84 2.12
CA SER A 165 4.29 9.14 2.61
C SER A 165 3.80 9.66 3.95
N ASN A 166 2.49 9.53 4.19
CA ASN A 166 1.88 9.72 5.51
C ASN A 166 2.00 8.47 6.41
N ILE A 167 2.60 7.39 5.89
CA ILE A 167 2.65 6.09 6.54
C ILE A 167 3.97 5.91 7.28
N VAL A 168 5.08 6.36 6.68
CA VAL A 168 6.44 6.18 7.19
C VAL A 168 7.14 7.53 7.23
N SER A 169 7.80 7.85 8.34
CA SER A 169 8.64 9.05 8.46
C SER A 169 9.97 8.88 7.72
N ALA A 170 10.66 10.00 7.43
CA ALA A 170 11.99 9.94 6.82
C ALA A 170 13.01 9.15 7.67
N ASP A 171 12.90 9.25 8.99
CA ASP A 171 13.75 8.53 9.93
C ASP A 171 13.47 7.02 9.94
N GLU A 172 12.21 6.62 9.84
CA GLU A 172 11.87 5.20 9.69
C GLU A 172 12.33 4.68 8.32
N SER A 173 12.04 5.42 7.25
CA SER A 173 12.32 5.06 5.85
C SER A 173 13.82 4.85 5.59
N GLN A 174 14.70 5.65 6.22
CA GLN A 174 16.16 5.49 6.06
C GLN A 174 16.73 4.20 6.68
N HIS A 175 16.07 3.67 7.72
CA HIS A 175 16.45 2.41 8.36
C HIS A 175 15.76 1.18 7.74
N MET A 176 14.77 1.41 6.87
CA MET A 176 14.11 0.33 6.15
C MET A 176 14.97 -0.22 5.01
N ARG A 177 14.74 -1.49 4.69
CA ARG A 177 15.33 -2.12 3.51
C ARG A 177 14.83 -1.40 2.27
N SER A 178 15.74 -0.68 1.61
CA SER A 178 15.48 0.03 0.36
C SER A 178 16.41 -0.46 -0.75
N ARG A 179 15.96 -0.30 -1.99
CA ARG A 179 16.75 -0.59 -3.18
C ARG A 179 16.61 0.57 -4.16
N THR A 180 17.73 1.15 -4.57
CA THR A 180 17.75 2.13 -5.65
C THR A 180 17.27 1.48 -6.95
N VAL A 181 16.41 2.17 -7.69
CA VAL A 181 15.85 1.69 -8.95
C VAL A 181 16.07 2.69 -10.08
N ALA A 182 16.06 2.18 -11.31
CA ALA A 182 16.11 3.00 -12.51
C ALA A 182 14.80 3.77 -12.73
N ASP A 183 14.85 4.86 -13.47
CA ASP A 183 13.66 5.66 -13.79
C ASP A 183 12.61 4.85 -14.57
N SER A 184 13.05 3.93 -15.44
CA SER A 184 12.14 3.00 -16.14
C SER A 184 11.36 2.11 -15.19
N ARG A 185 11.96 1.69 -14.08
CA ARG A 185 11.26 0.93 -13.03
C ARG A 185 10.20 1.80 -12.35
N ALA A 186 10.50 3.06 -12.04
CA ALA A 186 9.52 3.98 -11.46
C ALA A 186 8.38 4.30 -12.45
N LEU A 187 8.69 4.42 -13.75
CA LEU A 187 7.68 4.56 -14.81
C LEU A 187 6.78 3.33 -14.94
N ALA A 188 7.34 2.13 -14.75
CA ALA A 188 6.52 0.91 -14.70
C ALA A 188 5.60 0.89 -13.47
N GLU A 189 6.06 1.34 -12.29
CA GLU A 189 5.20 1.51 -11.11
C GLU A 189 4.12 2.59 -11.34
N TYR A 190 4.43 3.66 -12.08
CA TYR A 190 3.48 4.70 -12.47
C TYR A 190 2.31 4.11 -13.28
N TYR A 191 2.62 3.34 -14.33
CA TYR A 191 1.60 2.66 -15.11
C TYR A 191 0.85 1.59 -14.29
N ASN A 192 1.52 0.89 -13.37
CA ASN A 192 0.86 -0.04 -12.47
C ASN A 192 -0.18 0.65 -11.57
N ASN A 193 0.14 1.85 -11.05
CA ASN A 193 -0.80 2.62 -10.24
C ASN A 193 -2.00 3.09 -11.08
N LEU A 194 -1.77 3.67 -12.26
CA LEU A 194 -2.86 4.07 -13.17
C LEU A 194 -3.77 2.89 -13.55
N GLY A 195 -3.19 1.70 -13.76
CA GLY A 195 -3.97 0.49 -14.02
C GLY A 195 -4.82 0.07 -12.82
N THR A 196 -4.29 0.23 -11.60
CA THR A 196 -5.03 -0.02 -10.36
C THR A 196 -6.16 1.00 -10.18
N GLU A 197 -5.91 2.28 -10.41
CA GLU A 197 -6.89 3.37 -10.37
C GLU A 197 -8.01 3.16 -11.41
N ALA A 198 -7.66 2.76 -12.63
CA ALA A 198 -8.65 2.45 -13.67
C ALA A 198 -9.54 1.26 -13.28
N ALA A 199 -8.96 0.20 -12.69
CA ALA A 199 -9.72 -0.95 -12.23
C ALA A 199 -10.66 -0.58 -11.07
N GLN A 200 -10.19 0.29 -10.16
CA GLN A 200 -10.95 0.87 -9.07
C GLN A 200 -12.16 1.68 -9.57
N ASN A 201 -11.98 2.42 -10.66
CA ASN A 201 -13.02 3.23 -11.29
C ASN A 201 -13.96 2.43 -12.20
N GLY A 202 -13.88 1.09 -12.19
CA GLY A 202 -14.76 0.24 -13.00
C GLY A 202 -14.41 0.23 -14.50
N ASN A 203 -13.18 0.59 -14.87
CA ASN A 203 -12.71 0.65 -16.25
C ASN A 203 -11.69 -0.47 -16.55
N PRO A 204 -12.13 -1.74 -16.70
CA PRO A 204 -11.22 -2.88 -16.80
C PRO A 204 -10.38 -2.89 -18.10
N SER A 205 -10.88 -2.36 -19.21
CA SER A 205 -10.12 -2.26 -20.47
C SER A 205 -8.92 -1.31 -20.31
N THR A 206 -9.15 -0.12 -19.77
CA THR A 206 -8.11 0.86 -19.43
C THR A 206 -7.12 0.31 -18.39
N ALA A 207 -7.62 -0.43 -17.39
CA ALA A 207 -6.77 -1.07 -16.41
C ALA A 207 -5.78 -2.06 -17.05
N ILE A 208 -6.28 -2.94 -17.93
CA ILE A 208 -5.46 -3.90 -18.67
C ILE A 208 -4.43 -3.17 -19.53
N ALA A 209 -4.83 -2.09 -20.21
CA ALA A 209 -3.93 -1.31 -21.05
C ALA A 209 -2.73 -0.77 -20.25
N TYR A 210 -2.99 -0.12 -19.11
CA TYR A 210 -1.93 0.40 -18.24
C TYR A 210 -1.09 -0.69 -17.60
N LEU A 211 -1.69 -1.80 -17.16
CA LEU A 211 -0.95 -2.91 -16.55
C LEU A 211 -0.05 -3.62 -17.58
N ARG A 212 -0.51 -3.79 -18.82
CA ARG A 212 0.34 -4.26 -19.93
C ARG A 212 1.47 -3.29 -20.20
N LYS A 213 1.19 -1.99 -20.21
CA LYS A 213 2.21 -0.95 -20.38
C LYS A 213 3.29 -1.03 -19.29
N ALA A 214 2.88 -1.15 -18.02
CA ALA A 214 3.78 -1.34 -16.88
C ALA A 214 4.72 -2.54 -17.09
N ILE A 215 4.15 -3.68 -17.50
CA ILE A 215 4.90 -4.91 -17.75
C ILE A 215 5.88 -4.75 -18.93
N THR A 216 5.48 -4.07 -20.01
CA THR A 216 6.39 -3.80 -21.13
C THR A 216 7.51 -2.83 -20.77
N THR A 217 7.27 -1.91 -19.84
CA THR A 217 8.27 -0.94 -19.36
C THR A 217 9.30 -1.60 -18.41
N ASP A 218 8.85 -2.46 -17.49
CA ASP A 218 9.73 -3.34 -16.70
C ASP A 218 9.00 -4.63 -16.32
N GLU A 219 9.40 -5.74 -16.94
CA GLU A 219 8.76 -7.05 -16.73
C GLU A 219 8.90 -7.59 -15.30
N ARG A 220 9.84 -7.05 -14.50
CA ARG A 220 10.13 -7.49 -13.13
C ARG A 220 9.20 -6.86 -12.10
N VAL A 221 8.16 -6.13 -12.52
CA VAL A 221 7.16 -5.57 -11.59
C VAL A 221 6.16 -6.67 -11.25
N ALA A 222 6.48 -7.49 -10.24
CA ALA A 222 5.63 -8.59 -9.80
C ALA A 222 4.18 -8.13 -9.47
N TYR A 223 4.02 -6.92 -8.93
CA TYR A 223 2.71 -6.34 -8.63
C TYR A 223 1.87 -6.02 -9.88
N ALA A 224 2.49 -5.61 -10.99
CA ALA A 224 1.77 -5.36 -12.25
C ALA A 224 1.17 -6.65 -12.81
N TRP A 225 1.92 -7.75 -12.76
CA TRP A 225 1.41 -9.09 -13.08
C TRP A 225 0.28 -9.53 -12.15
N SER A 226 0.43 -9.28 -10.83
CA SER A 226 -0.62 -9.57 -9.86
C SER A 226 -1.90 -8.79 -10.16
N ASN A 227 -1.79 -7.48 -10.36
CA ASN A 227 -2.93 -6.61 -10.62
C ASN A 227 -3.61 -6.96 -11.95
N LEU A 228 -2.83 -7.31 -12.97
CA LEU A 228 -3.37 -7.80 -14.24
C LEU A 228 -4.19 -9.08 -14.05
N GLY A 229 -3.67 -10.01 -13.24
CA GLY A 229 -4.39 -11.23 -12.89
C GLY A 229 -5.69 -10.96 -12.13
N VAL A 230 -5.71 -9.96 -11.25
CA VAL A 230 -6.92 -9.55 -10.53
C VAL A 230 -7.97 -9.02 -11.51
N VAL A 231 -7.59 -8.12 -12.41
CA VAL A 231 -8.51 -7.56 -13.41
C VAL A 231 -9.08 -8.66 -14.31
N TYR A 232 -8.24 -9.59 -14.78
CA TYR A 232 -8.72 -10.74 -15.57
C TYR A 232 -9.71 -11.62 -14.79
N LYS A 233 -9.38 -11.98 -13.55
CA LYS A 233 -10.25 -12.80 -12.69
C LYS A 233 -11.62 -12.13 -12.48
N MET A 234 -11.63 -10.82 -12.19
CA MET A 234 -12.87 -10.08 -11.96
C MET A 234 -13.78 -10.02 -13.20
N ASN A 235 -13.22 -10.21 -14.39
CA ASN A 235 -13.94 -10.21 -15.65
C ASN A 235 -14.11 -11.63 -16.24
N GLY A 236 -13.91 -12.68 -15.44
CA GLY A 236 -14.14 -14.08 -15.84
C GLY A 236 -13.03 -14.73 -16.66
N TYR A 237 -11.93 -14.01 -16.95
CA TYR A 237 -10.78 -14.53 -17.70
C TYR A 237 -9.82 -15.32 -16.80
N ASN A 238 -10.30 -16.43 -16.23
CA ASN A 238 -9.57 -17.20 -15.20
C ASN A 238 -8.23 -17.78 -15.68
N ASP A 239 -8.13 -18.22 -16.94
CA ASP A 239 -6.88 -18.77 -17.49
C ASP A 239 -5.80 -17.67 -17.64
N LEU A 240 -6.20 -16.49 -18.12
CA LEU A 240 -5.32 -15.32 -18.20
C LEU A 240 -4.93 -14.83 -16.81
N ALA A 241 -5.85 -14.88 -15.85
CA ALA A 241 -5.57 -14.55 -14.46
C ALA A 241 -4.50 -15.48 -13.87
N GLN A 242 -4.66 -16.81 -14.05
CA GLN A 242 -3.69 -17.80 -13.59
C GLN A 242 -2.32 -17.53 -14.22
N HIS A 243 -2.27 -17.32 -15.54
CA HIS A 243 -1.02 -17.04 -16.25
C HIS A 243 -0.30 -15.80 -15.69
N ALA A 244 -1.05 -14.70 -15.50
CA ALA A 244 -0.50 -13.47 -14.95
C ALA A 244 0.04 -13.67 -13.53
N TYR A 245 -0.71 -14.35 -12.66
CA TYR A 245 -0.23 -14.65 -11.31
C TYR A 245 1.01 -15.54 -11.32
N GLU A 246 1.08 -16.56 -12.17
CA GLU A 246 2.26 -17.44 -12.29
C GLU A 246 3.49 -16.66 -12.76
N LYS A 247 3.34 -15.69 -13.68
CA LYS A 247 4.42 -14.78 -14.08
C LYS A 247 4.89 -13.91 -12.92
N GLY A 248 3.97 -13.31 -12.18
CA GLY A 248 4.29 -12.52 -10.99
C GLY A 248 5.02 -13.35 -9.91
N LEU A 249 4.57 -14.59 -9.67
CA LEU A 249 5.18 -15.50 -8.70
C LEU A 249 6.57 -15.99 -9.13
N LYS A 250 6.85 -16.07 -10.43
CA LYS A 250 8.21 -16.37 -10.91
C LYS A 250 9.21 -15.27 -10.55
N ILE A 251 8.75 -14.02 -10.51
CA ILE A 251 9.56 -12.85 -10.17
C ILE A 251 9.75 -12.75 -8.65
N ASP A 252 8.67 -12.87 -7.88
CA ASP A 252 8.69 -12.86 -6.42
C ASP A 252 7.99 -14.11 -5.89
N LYS A 253 8.80 -15.16 -5.66
CA LYS A 253 8.33 -16.49 -5.28
C LYS A 253 7.53 -16.50 -3.99
N ASP A 254 7.79 -15.57 -3.08
CA ASP A 254 7.16 -15.51 -1.76
C ASP A 254 6.21 -14.31 -1.63
N ASN A 255 5.74 -13.78 -2.77
CA ASN A 255 4.73 -12.75 -2.79
C ASN A 255 3.39 -13.29 -2.31
N LEU A 256 2.97 -12.87 -1.12
CA LEU A 256 1.75 -13.37 -0.48
C LEU A 256 0.48 -12.94 -1.17
N SER A 257 0.47 -11.72 -1.70
CA SER A 257 -0.70 -11.22 -2.41
C SER A 257 -0.97 -12.11 -3.63
N ILE A 258 0.09 -12.45 -4.36
CA ILE A 258 0.01 -13.36 -5.50
C ILE A 258 -0.38 -14.77 -5.06
N LEU A 259 0.27 -15.33 -4.03
CA LEU A 259 -0.04 -16.66 -3.51
C LEU A 259 -1.51 -16.77 -3.04
N ASN A 260 -2.01 -15.76 -2.34
CA ASN A 260 -3.39 -15.69 -1.90
C ASN A 260 -4.35 -15.58 -3.09
N ASN A 261 -4.03 -14.77 -4.10
CA ASN A 261 -4.85 -14.64 -5.29
C ASN A 261 -4.92 -15.94 -6.11
N ILE A 262 -3.81 -16.67 -6.26
CA ILE A 262 -3.80 -18.00 -6.90
C ILE A 262 -4.61 -19.00 -6.07
N TYR A 263 -4.45 -19.00 -4.75
CA TYR A 263 -5.23 -19.87 -3.87
C TYR A 263 -6.74 -19.64 -4.06
N ILE A 264 -7.18 -18.38 -4.03
CA ILE A 264 -8.59 -18.01 -4.26
C ILE A 264 -9.05 -18.47 -5.65
N LEU A 265 -8.26 -18.19 -6.70
CA LEU A 265 -8.59 -18.60 -8.06
C LEU A 265 -8.77 -20.12 -8.18
N TYR A 266 -7.88 -20.92 -7.58
CA TYR A 266 -8.01 -22.37 -7.59
C TYR A 266 -9.22 -22.87 -6.81
N ARG A 267 -9.56 -22.24 -5.68
CA ARG A 267 -10.77 -22.58 -4.92
C ARG A 267 -12.04 -22.29 -5.72
N GLU A 268 -12.11 -21.14 -6.38
CA GLU A 268 -13.28 -20.72 -7.18
C GLU A 268 -13.45 -21.54 -8.46
N THR A 269 -12.34 -21.99 -9.06
CA THR A 269 -12.36 -22.81 -10.28
C THR A 269 -12.43 -24.32 -10.01
N GLY A 270 -12.64 -24.74 -8.75
CA GLY A 270 -12.75 -26.16 -8.36
C GLY A 270 -11.44 -26.95 -8.38
N GLN A 271 -10.29 -26.28 -8.56
CA GLN A 271 -8.96 -26.88 -8.58
C GLN A 271 -8.43 -27.14 -7.16
N HIS A 272 -9.18 -27.91 -6.36
CA HIS A 272 -8.93 -28.10 -4.93
C HIS A 272 -7.53 -28.64 -4.62
N GLU A 273 -7.04 -29.63 -5.36
CA GLU A 273 -5.70 -30.19 -5.13
C GLU A 273 -4.57 -29.14 -5.32
N ARG A 274 -4.71 -28.27 -6.32
CA ARG A 274 -3.75 -27.18 -6.56
C ARG A 274 -3.87 -26.09 -5.49
N ALA A 275 -5.09 -25.81 -5.01
CA ALA A 275 -5.31 -24.90 -3.89
C ALA A 275 -4.63 -25.40 -2.62
N GLU A 276 -4.76 -26.68 -2.28
CA GLU A 276 -4.13 -27.28 -1.08
C GLU A 276 -2.59 -27.20 -1.12
N LYS A 277 -1.97 -27.40 -2.30
CA LYS A 277 -0.52 -27.24 -2.47
C LYS A 277 -0.03 -25.82 -2.14
N ILE A 278 -0.87 -24.81 -2.40
CA ILE A 278 -0.56 -23.40 -2.08
C ILE A 278 -1.00 -23.04 -0.65
N ALA A 279 -2.04 -23.68 -0.13
CA ALA A 279 -2.60 -23.42 1.20
C ALA A 279 -1.54 -23.51 2.29
N ALA A 280 -0.66 -24.52 2.26
CA ALA A 280 0.42 -24.66 3.23
C ALA A 280 1.43 -23.48 3.21
N ARG A 281 1.65 -22.85 2.04
CA ARG A 281 2.53 -21.68 1.91
C ARG A 281 1.85 -20.42 2.42
N VAL A 282 0.58 -20.22 2.07
CA VAL A 282 -0.25 -19.12 2.56
C VAL A 282 -0.39 -19.20 4.08
N GLU A 283 -0.74 -20.38 4.61
CA GLU A 283 -0.95 -20.62 6.03
C GLU A 283 0.35 -20.50 6.85
N ARG A 284 1.48 -21.04 6.35
CA ARG A 284 2.78 -20.89 7.02
C ARG A 284 3.14 -19.42 7.19
N TYR A 285 2.86 -18.59 6.20
CA TYR A 285 3.14 -17.17 6.28
C TYR A 285 2.14 -16.45 7.18
N SER A 286 0.84 -16.73 7.03
CA SER A 286 -0.22 -16.21 7.90
C SER A 286 0.06 -16.47 9.39
N ARG A 287 0.54 -17.68 9.73
CA ARG A 287 0.88 -18.07 11.12
C ARG A 287 2.18 -17.48 11.67
N ARG A 288 3.04 -16.94 10.80
CA ARG A 288 4.35 -16.34 11.15
C ARG A 288 4.38 -14.82 10.98
N ASN A 289 3.31 -14.22 10.44
CA ASN A 289 3.17 -12.79 10.32
C ASN A 289 2.38 -12.24 11.52
N PRO A 290 3.05 -11.56 12.48
CA PRO A 290 2.36 -11.05 13.67
C PRO A 290 1.26 -10.04 13.37
N TYR A 291 1.38 -9.25 12.30
CA TYR A 291 0.37 -8.26 11.92
C TYR A 291 -0.82 -8.88 11.23
N TYR A 292 -0.61 -9.93 10.43
CA TYR A 292 -1.72 -10.72 9.91
C TYR A 292 -2.51 -11.37 11.06
N LEU A 293 -1.83 -11.89 12.07
CA LEU A 293 -2.48 -12.40 13.29
C LEU A 293 -3.26 -11.31 14.03
N ALA A 294 -2.69 -10.11 14.19
CA ALA A 294 -3.38 -8.97 14.80
C ALA A 294 -4.59 -8.49 13.99
N LYS A 295 -4.50 -8.52 12.64
CA LYS A 295 -5.62 -8.21 11.74
C LYS A 295 -6.75 -9.23 11.88
N LEU A 296 -6.43 -10.52 11.88
CA LEU A 296 -7.42 -11.57 12.13
C LEU A 296 -8.07 -11.39 13.49
N ALA A 297 -7.29 -11.09 14.53
CA ALA A 297 -7.83 -10.81 15.85
C ALA A 297 -8.81 -9.63 15.88
N LYS A 298 -8.59 -8.61 15.04
CA LYS A 298 -9.55 -7.50 14.90
C LYS A 298 -10.87 -7.97 14.28
N SER A 299 -10.82 -8.84 13.26
CA SER A 299 -12.03 -9.44 12.67
C SER A 299 -12.76 -10.30 13.70
N ASP A 300 -12.02 -11.15 14.42
CA ASP A 300 -12.56 -11.98 15.49
C ASP A 300 -13.27 -11.12 16.55
N LEU A 301 -12.69 -9.97 16.96
CA LEU A 301 -13.34 -9.04 17.90
C LEU A 301 -14.64 -8.45 17.34
N ALA A 302 -14.68 -8.10 16.05
CA ALA A 302 -15.89 -7.60 15.40
C ALA A 302 -16.99 -8.69 15.31
N GLU A 303 -16.58 -9.95 15.20
CA GLU A 303 -17.45 -11.13 15.21
C GLU A 303 -17.74 -11.68 16.62
N GLN A 304 -17.32 -10.98 17.69
CA GLN A 304 -17.44 -11.40 19.09
C GLN A 304 -16.71 -12.70 19.46
N GLN A 305 -15.77 -13.17 18.62
CA GLN A 305 -14.87 -14.29 18.87
C GLN A 305 -13.66 -13.84 19.72
N ILE A 306 -13.96 -13.38 20.94
CA ILE A 306 -12.98 -12.67 21.79
C ILE A 306 -11.82 -13.59 22.21
N SER A 307 -12.08 -14.88 22.45
CA SER A 307 -11.06 -15.85 22.87
C SER A 307 -10.02 -16.09 21.78
N GLU A 308 -10.47 -16.20 20.54
CA GLU A 308 -9.67 -16.37 19.33
C GLU A 308 -8.80 -15.13 19.10
N ALA A 309 -9.38 -13.93 19.26
CA ALA A 309 -8.67 -12.68 19.15
C ALA A 309 -7.50 -12.60 20.13
N ILE A 310 -7.75 -12.92 21.41
CA ILE A 310 -6.72 -12.92 22.46
C ILE A 310 -5.58 -13.89 22.12
N GLN A 311 -5.89 -15.10 21.65
CA GLN A 311 -4.86 -16.09 21.27
C GLN A 311 -4.00 -15.60 20.11
N LYS A 312 -4.63 -15.07 19.05
CA LYS A 312 -3.92 -14.53 17.88
C LYS A 312 -3.03 -13.34 18.26
N LEU A 313 -3.51 -12.44 19.12
CA LEU A 313 -2.73 -11.29 19.61
C LEU A 313 -1.58 -11.68 20.53
N LYS A 314 -1.76 -12.66 21.42
CA LYS A 314 -0.64 -13.22 22.21
C LYS A 314 0.44 -13.79 21.32
N ARG A 315 0.06 -14.49 20.25
CA ARG A 315 1.01 -15.04 19.26
C ARG A 315 1.69 -13.93 18.46
N ALA A 316 0.96 -12.88 18.08
CA ALA A 316 1.54 -11.70 17.44
C ALA A 316 2.62 -11.05 18.32
N ILE A 317 2.34 -10.86 19.62
CA ILE A 317 3.29 -10.33 20.60
C ILE A 317 4.49 -11.26 20.77
N ALA A 318 4.29 -12.59 20.78
CA ALA A 318 5.39 -13.54 20.90
C ALA A 318 6.35 -13.49 19.70
N LEU A 319 5.83 -13.17 18.51
CA LEU A 319 6.61 -13.03 17.28
C LEU A 319 7.30 -11.65 17.17
N LYS A 320 6.71 -10.60 17.74
CA LYS A 320 7.24 -9.23 17.70
C LYS A 320 6.91 -8.46 19.00
N PRO A 321 7.70 -8.65 20.07
CA PRO A 321 7.40 -8.13 21.40
C PRO A 321 7.63 -6.61 21.55
N GLU A 322 8.25 -5.96 20.59
CA GLU A 322 8.50 -4.51 20.57
C GLU A 322 7.34 -3.71 19.96
N GLU A 323 6.39 -4.37 19.29
CA GLU A 323 5.27 -3.67 18.63
C GLU A 323 4.19 -3.24 19.65
N ALA A 324 4.19 -1.96 19.99
CA ALA A 324 3.29 -1.35 20.96
C ALA A 324 1.81 -1.51 20.56
N ASP A 325 1.49 -1.46 19.26
CA ASP A 325 0.11 -1.56 18.78
C ASP A 325 -0.53 -2.93 19.07
N PHE A 326 0.26 -4.00 19.16
CA PHE A 326 -0.26 -5.32 19.54
C PHE A 326 -0.72 -5.38 20.99
N TYR A 327 -0.04 -4.67 21.88
CA TYR A 327 -0.46 -4.54 23.27
C TYR A 327 -1.73 -3.70 23.39
N LEU A 328 -1.87 -2.65 22.59
CA LEU A 328 -3.12 -1.88 22.52
C LEU A 328 -4.29 -2.74 21.99
N ALA A 329 -4.07 -3.50 20.92
CA ALA A 329 -5.09 -4.41 20.38
C ALA A 329 -5.45 -5.52 21.38
N LEU A 330 -4.47 -6.07 22.10
CA LEU A 330 -4.71 -7.07 23.14
C LEU A 330 -5.42 -6.46 24.35
N ALA A 331 -5.15 -5.20 24.70
CA ALA A 331 -5.91 -4.49 25.73
C ALA A 331 -7.39 -4.38 25.37
N ARG A 332 -7.70 -4.00 24.12
CA ARG A 332 -9.07 -3.95 23.59
C ARG A 332 -9.76 -5.31 23.69
N ALA A 333 -9.05 -6.37 23.32
CA ALA A 333 -9.58 -7.73 23.41
C ALA A 333 -9.89 -8.12 24.86
N TYR A 334 -9.03 -7.76 25.82
CA TYR A 334 -9.29 -8.02 27.23
C TYR A 334 -10.45 -7.19 27.79
N PHE A 335 -10.59 -5.93 27.39
CA PHE A 335 -11.75 -5.11 27.80
C PHE A 335 -13.05 -5.69 27.26
N ALA A 336 -13.08 -6.11 25.99
CA ALA A 336 -14.23 -6.83 25.43
C ALA A 336 -14.54 -8.13 26.19
N ASN A 337 -13.51 -8.81 26.71
CA ASN A 337 -13.65 -10.00 27.55
C ASN A 337 -14.03 -9.71 29.02
N GLY A 338 -14.21 -8.44 29.41
CA GLY A 338 -14.46 -8.02 30.80
C GLY A 338 -13.23 -8.05 31.73
N ASP A 339 -12.04 -8.41 31.22
CA ASP A 339 -10.80 -8.47 32.00
C ASP A 339 -10.07 -7.11 32.01
N THR A 340 -10.67 -6.16 32.72
CA THR A 340 -10.13 -4.79 32.85
C THR A 340 -8.72 -4.76 33.43
N ARG A 341 -8.38 -5.71 34.31
CA ARG A 341 -7.05 -5.79 34.92
C ARG A 341 -6.00 -6.12 33.88
N MET A 342 -6.23 -7.16 33.07
CA MET A 342 -5.31 -7.53 32.01
C MET A 342 -5.25 -6.48 30.91
N GLY A 343 -6.37 -5.85 30.56
CA GLY A 343 -6.41 -4.74 29.60
C GLY A 343 -5.49 -3.59 30.00
N LYS A 344 -5.62 -3.08 31.23
CA LYS A 344 -4.75 -2.01 31.77
C LYS A 344 -3.27 -2.42 31.78
N ARG A 345 -2.98 -3.67 32.12
CA ARG A 345 -1.60 -4.19 32.11
C ARG A 345 -0.99 -4.17 30.71
N GLN A 346 -1.73 -4.57 29.68
CA GLN A 346 -1.20 -4.52 28.31
C GLN A 346 -0.93 -3.09 27.85
N LEU A 347 -1.81 -2.13 28.18
CA LEU A 347 -1.55 -0.72 27.87
C LEU A 347 -0.25 -0.20 28.48
N GLN A 348 0.03 -0.56 29.74
CA GLN A 348 1.28 -0.18 30.41
C GLN A 348 2.50 -0.77 29.69
N ILE A 349 2.43 -2.04 29.26
CA ILE A 349 3.52 -2.68 28.52
C ILE A 349 3.71 -2.00 27.16
N GLY A 350 2.63 -1.75 26.41
CA GLY A 350 2.70 -1.04 25.13
C GLY A 350 3.37 0.34 25.27
N MET A 351 3.08 1.06 26.37
CA MET A 351 3.74 2.33 26.67
C MET A 351 5.25 2.22 26.90
N GLN A 352 5.71 1.11 27.48
CA GLN A 352 7.12 0.85 27.73
C GLN A 352 7.89 0.40 26.48
N ARG A 353 7.19 -0.09 25.44
CA ARG A 353 7.84 -0.56 24.20
C ARG A 353 8.19 0.55 23.23
N MET A 354 7.53 1.71 23.33
CA MET A 354 7.77 2.85 22.45
C MET A 354 9.11 3.52 22.75
N GLN A 355 9.90 3.74 21.71
CA GLN A 355 11.25 4.27 21.81
C GLN A 355 11.27 5.78 21.55
N THR A 356 10.41 6.27 20.65
CA THR A 356 10.41 7.69 20.25
C THR A 356 9.35 8.50 20.98
N GLN A 357 9.50 9.83 20.97
CA GLN A 357 8.46 10.74 21.48
C GLN A 357 7.23 10.76 20.56
N GLU A 358 7.44 10.62 19.25
CA GLU A 358 6.37 10.61 18.25
C GLU A 358 5.48 9.38 18.39
N GLU A 359 6.06 8.18 18.54
CA GLU A 359 5.33 6.94 18.84
C GLU A 359 4.47 7.12 20.08
N ARG A 360 5.04 7.68 21.15
CA ARG A 360 4.33 7.96 22.41
C ARG A 360 3.14 8.89 22.20
N GLN A 361 3.25 9.89 21.33
CA GLN A 361 2.13 10.78 21.03
C GLN A 361 1.05 10.07 20.20
N LYS A 362 1.43 9.35 19.14
CA LYS A 362 0.50 8.54 18.32
C LYS A 362 -0.27 7.54 19.17
N PHE A 363 0.43 6.84 20.08
CA PHE A 363 -0.19 5.87 20.98
C PHE A 363 -1.12 6.51 22.01
N LYS A 364 -0.74 7.65 22.60
CA LYS A 364 -1.62 8.41 23.50
C LYS A 364 -2.91 8.85 22.81
N PHE A 365 -2.83 9.27 21.54
CA PHE A 365 -3.99 9.60 20.74
C PHE A 365 -4.89 8.38 20.48
N LYS A 366 -4.32 7.24 20.10
CA LYS A 366 -5.09 5.99 19.94
C LYS A 366 -5.75 5.54 21.27
N LEU A 367 -5.09 5.79 22.40
CA LEU A 367 -5.62 5.49 23.73
C LEU A 367 -6.79 6.42 24.12
N SER A 368 -6.74 7.71 23.77
CA SER A 368 -7.87 8.61 24.05
C SER A 368 -9.11 8.22 23.25
N GLN A 369 -8.94 7.80 21.99
CA GLN A 369 -10.04 7.28 21.18
C GLN A 369 -10.68 6.03 21.80
N LEU A 370 -9.87 5.11 22.32
CA LEU A 370 -10.39 3.90 22.98
C LEU A 370 -11.25 4.24 24.21
N LYS A 371 -10.80 5.19 25.04
CA LYS A 371 -11.57 5.63 26.22
C LYS A 371 -12.89 6.30 25.83
N GLN A 372 -12.92 7.05 24.73
CA GLN A 372 -14.15 7.68 24.24
C GLN A 372 -15.15 6.64 23.72
N SER A 373 -14.68 5.59 23.04
CA SER A 373 -15.56 4.50 22.59
C SER A 373 -16.14 3.67 23.74
N GLU A 374 -15.42 3.55 24.87
CA GLU A 374 -15.90 2.85 26.07
C GLU A 374 -16.87 3.68 26.91
N ALA A 375 -16.81 5.02 26.83
CA ALA A 375 -17.71 5.92 27.57
C ALA A 375 -19.04 6.19 26.84
N GLY A 376 -19.15 5.83 25.57
CA GLY A 376 -20.35 6.05 24.73
C GLY A 376 -21.17 4.79 24.44
N ALA A 377 -20.78 3.63 25.00
CA ALA A 377 -21.50 2.35 24.95
C ALA A 377 -22.01 2.02 26.35
#